data_AF-A0AAW5Z151-F1
#
_entry.id   AF-A0AAW5Z151-F1
#
_cell.length_a   1.000
_cell.length_b   1.000
_cell.length_c   1.000
_cell.angle_alpha   90.00
_cell.angle_beta   90.00
_cell.angle_gamma   90.00
#
_symmetry.space_group_name_H-M   'P 1'
#
loop_
_entity.id
_entity.type
_entity.pdbx_description
1 polymer ?
#
loop_
_entity_poly.entity_id
_entity_poly.type
_entity_poly.pdbx_seq_one_letter_code
_entity_poly.pdbx_strand_id
1 'polypeptide(L)'
;LKTFRTHLGMYLFGFGAEWLFTATFTYFIVFNLEQPRTFVSEMNSLSSICQFFSTAFFMMWCAKRGFKRPFIIAILIVVSSVIGYVGVYYLNIPHMTWLIIGITIWFGLGTGGVYYIPWSVYVFLADVDEVLTGRRREGLYAGAMVMAGKLMRATVVFCLGVVLSLFGFESGIHHQPASAVNAINGVMIFGVAGMALIGIYFSVKMKLDKASHAEITKELERLKKGGRKEDATPEIRKLVKQLTGYEYDQCFGNNNVGFKFENKA
;
A
#
# COMPACT_ATOMS: atom_id res chain seq x y z
N LEU A 1 9.89 6.23 14.47
CA LEU A 1 8.53 6.80 14.57
C LEU A 1 7.48 5.68 14.52
N LYS A 2 6.50 5.65 15.44
CA LYS A 2 5.45 4.60 15.46
C LYS A 2 4.57 4.63 14.21
N THR A 3 4.11 5.83 13.82
CA THR A 3 3.27 6.00 12.63
C THR A 3 3.97 5.62 11.34
N PHE A 4 5.28 5.88 11.23
CA PHE A 4 6.07 5.44 10.07
C PHE A 4 6.07 3.91 9.91
N ARG A 5 6.20 3.16 11.00
CA ARG A 5 6.17 1.68 10.94
C ARG A 5 4.83 1.14 10.46
N THR A 6 3.73 1.70 10.95
CA THR A 6 2.38 1.30 10.51
C THR A 6 2.11 1.71 9.08
N HIS A 7 2.56 2.90 8.69
CA HIS A 7 2.46 3.39 7.32
C HIS A 7 3.28 2.53 6.34
N LEU A 8 4.52 2.22 6.69
CA LEU A 8 5.39 1.37 5.89
C LEU A 8 4.77 -0.01 5.70
N GLY A 9 4.16 -0.60 6.73
CA GLY A 9 3.40 -1.84 6.58
C GLY A 9 2.24 -1.71 5.58
N MET A 10 1.43 -0.66 5.71
CA MET A 10 0.33 -0.38 4.77
C MET A 10 0.83 -0.25 3.31
N TYR A 11 1.92 0.49 3.11
CA TYR A 11 2.56 0.67 1.80
C TYR A 11 3.08 -0.66 1.24
N LEU A 12 3.92 -1.37 2.00
CA LEU A 12 4.59 -2.59 1.52
C LEU A 12 3.60 -3.72 1.21
N PHE A 13 2.57 -3.91 2.02
CA PHE A 13 1.60 -4.97 1.80
C PHE A 13 0.52 -4.58 0.79
N GLY A 14 0.11 -3.31 0.73
CA GLY A 14 -0.82 -2.80 -0.29
C GLY A 14 -0.21 -2.86 -1.69
N PHE A 15 0.96 -2.22 -1.89
CA PHE A 15 1.68 -2.26 -3.17
C PHE A 15 2.25 -3.65 -3.45
N GLY A 16 2.66 -4.39 -2.43
CA GLY A 16 3.16 -5.75 -2.60
C GLY A 16 2.11 -6.68 -3.20
N ALA A 17 0.85 -6.55 -2.79
CA ALA A 17 -0.26 -7.29 -3.40
C ALA A 17 -0.42 -6.92 -4.88
N GLU A 18 -0.38 -5.63 -5.22
CA GLU A 18 -0.46 -5.15 -6.62
C GLU A 18 0.73 -5.65 -7.45
N TRP A 19 1.96 -5.58 -6.94
CA TRP A 19 3.13 -6.09 -7.63
C TRP A 19 3.09 -7.59 -7.83
N LEU A 20 2.61 -8.34 -6.84
CA LEU A 20 2.44 -9.79 -6.94
C LEU A 20 1.37 -10.13 -7.98
N PHE A 21 0.27 -9.38 -7.99
CA PHE A 21 -0.77 -9.50 -9.00
C PHE A 21 -0.18 -9.27 -10.39
N THR A 22 0.46 -8.12 -10.64
CA THR A 22 1.02 -7.81 -11.97
C THR A 22 2.04 -8.85 -12.43
N ALA A 23 2.88 -9.37 -11.52
CA ALA A 23 3.84 -10.41 -11.85
C ALA A 23 3.16 -11.74 -12.20
N THR A 24 2.10 -12.11 -11.48
CA THR A 24 1.36 -13.38 -11.66
C THR A 24 0.36 -13.31 -12.82
N PHE A 25 -0.19 -12.13 -13.09
CA PHE A 25 -1.27 -11.89 -14.05
C PHE A 25 -0.87 -12.30 -15.48
N THR A 26 0.37 -12.02 -15.87
CA THR A 26 0.90 -12.48 -17.17
C THR A 26 0.86 -14.00 -17.30
N TYR A 27 1.28 -14.72 -16.26
CA TYR A 27 1.22 -16.19 -16.25
C TYR A 27 -0.21 -16.69 -16.30
N PHE A 28 -1.11 -16.07 -15.54
CA PHE A 28 -2.52 -16.45 -15.51
C PHE A 28 -3.21 -16.28 -16.87
N ILE A 29 -3.07 -15.12 -17.51
CA ILE A 29 -3.70 -14.89 -18.83
C ILE A 29 -3.13 -15.84 -19.89
N VAL A 30 -1.83 -16.10 -19.88
CA VAL A 30 -1.17 -16.93 -20.91
C VAL A 30 -1.43 -18.42 -20.70
N PHE A 31 -1.34 -18.92 -19.46
CA PHE A 31 -1.37 -20.36 -19.19
C PHE A 31 -2.69 -20.86 -18.61
N ASN A 32 -3.45 -20.02 -17.90
CA ASN A 32 -4.73 -20.44 -17.32
C ASN A 32 -5.89 -20.10 -18.27
N LEU A 33 -5.80 -18.96 -18.97
CA LEU A 33 -6.83 -18.52 -19.91
C LEU A 33 -6.48 -18.77 -21.38
N GLU A 34 -5.27 -19.29 -21.64
CA GLU A 34 -4.75 -19.60 -22.99
C GLU A 34 -4.84 -18.42 -23.97
N GLN A 35 -4.72 -17.20 -23.45
CA GLN A 35 -4.78 -15.97 -24.24
C GLN A 35 -3.37 -15.52 -24.68
N PRO A 36 -3.27 -14.78 -25.80
CA PRO A 36 -1.98 -14.30 -26.28
C PRO A 36 -1.39 -13.24 -25.35
N ARG A 37 -0.05 -13.13 -25.35
CA ARG A 37 0.67 -12.10 -24.59
C ARG A 37 0.28 -10.66 -24.96
N THR A 38 -0.21 -10.43 -26.18
CA THR A 38 -0.74 -9.13 -26.61
C THR A 38 -1.92 -8.70 -25.76
N PHE A 39 -2.81 -9.64 -25.42
CA PHE A 39 -3.98 -9.38 -24.58
C PHE A 39 -3.59 -8.96 -23.15
N VAL A 40 -2.49 -9.51 -22.61
CA VAL A 40 -1.93 -9.06 -21.31
C VAL A 40 -1.56 -7.59 -21.35
N SER A 41 -0.87 -7.17 -22.42
CA SER A 41 -0.46 -5.77 -22.59
C SER A 41 -1.67 -4.86 -22.73
N GLU A 42 -2.67 -5.25 -23.51
CA GLU A 42 -3.94 -4.51 -23.67
C GLU A 42 -4.66 -4.32 -22.33
N MET A 43 -4.75 -5.39 -21.51
CA MET A 43 -5.40 -5.31 -20.20
C MET A 43 -4.62 -4.43 -19.22
N ASN A 44 -3.29 -4.51 -19.22
CA ASN A 44 -2.46 -3.62 -18.39
C ASN A 44 -2.59 -2.15 -18.80
N SER A 45 -2.63 -1.87 -20.11
CA SER A 45 -2.88 -0.52 -20.64
C SER A 45 -4.25 -0.01 -20.22
N LEU A 46 -5.30 -0.83 -20.35
CA LEU A 46 -6.65 -0.49 -19.91
C LEU A 46 -6.71 -0.20 -18.41
N SER A 47 -6.12 -1.08 -17.59
CA SER A 47 -6.02 -0.89 -16.14
C SER A 47 -5.31 0.42 -15.79
N SER A 48 -4.25 0.79 -16.52
CA SER A 48 -3.51 2.03 -16.28
C SER A 48 -4.34 3.28 -16.57
N ILE A 49 -5.16 3.25 -17.63
CA ILE A 49 -6.11 4.34 -17.95
C ILE A 49 -7.17 4.45 -16.84
N CYS A 50 -7.76 3.33 -16.42
CA CYS A 50 -8.72 3.31 -15.31
C CYS A 50 -8.10 3.81 -14.00
N GLN A 51 -6.84 3.43 -13.72
CA GLN A 51 -6.09 3.85 -12.54
C GLN A 51 -5.90 5.37 -12.49
N PHE A 52 -5.68 6.03 -13.64
CA PHE A 52 -5.56 7.47 -13.72
C PHE A 52 -6.83 8.18 -13.23
N PHE A 53 -7.99 7.82 -13.79
CA PHE A 53 -9.28 8.39 -13.39
C PHE A 53 -9.65 8.01 -11.95
N SER A 54 -9.36 6.78 -11.56
CA SER A 54 -9.59 6.31 -10.20
C SER A 54 -8.78 7.10 -9.17
N THR A 55 -7.51 7.39 -9.46
CA THR A 55 -6.65 8.19 -8.59
C THR A 55 -7.26 9.57 -8.32
N ALA A 56 -7.78 10.23 -9.35
CA ALA A 56 -8.48 11.51 -9.19
C ALA A 56 -9.75 11.38 -8.32
N PHE A 57 -10.53 10.32 -8.50
CA PHE A 57 -11.70 10.04 -7.68
C PHE A 57 -11.34 9.80 -6.20
N PHE A 58 -10.34 8.95 -5.94
CA PHE A 58 -9.85 8.67 -4.58
C PHE A 58 -9.24 9.90 -3.92
N MET A 59 -8.57 10.77 -4.67
CA MET A 59 -8.09 12.07 -4.18
C MET A 59 -9.23 12.93 -3.63
N MET A 60 -10.30 13.11 -4.42
CA MET A 60 -11.48 13.87 -3.98
C MET A 60 -12.18 13.23 -2.77
N TRP A 61 -12.23 11.89 -2.73
CA TRP A 61 -12.85 11.17 -1.63
C TRP A 61 -12.02 11.28 -0.34
N CYS A 62 -10.71 11.05 -0.41
CA CYS A 62 -9.80 11.17 0.74
C CYS A 62 -9.83 12.59 1.31
N ALA A 63 -9.95 13.61 0.45
CA ALA A 63 -10.07 15.00 0.90
C ALA A 63 -11.30 15.25 1.79
N LYS A 64 -12.40 14.49 1.61
CA LYS A 64 -13.66 14.66 2.37
C LYS A 64 -13.82 13.68 3.54
N ARG A 65 -13.36 12.43 3.40
CA ARG A 65 -13.69 11.31 4.33
C ARG A 65 -12.48 10.70 5.03
N GLY A 66 -11.28 11.26 4.85
CA GLY A 66 -10.04 10.74 5.42
C GLY A 66 -9.47 9.55 4.63
N PHE A 67 -8.36 8.98 5.09
CA PHE A 67 -7.57 8.00 4.32
C PHE A 67 -7.96 6.54 4.56
N LYS A 68 -8.47 6.21 5.76
CA LYS A 68 -8.69 4.82 6.19
C LYS A 68 -9.78 4.10 5.40
N ARG A 69 -10.97 4.68 5.30
CA ARG A 69 -12.11 4.03 4.61
C ARG A 69 -11.86 3.85 3.11
N PRO A 70 -11.38 4.88 2.38
CA PRO A 70 -11.10 4.72 0.96
C PRO A 70 -10.02 3.65 0.69
N PHE A 71 -8.99 3.55 1.53
CA PHE A 71 -7.95 2.52 1.35
C PHE A 71 -8.50 1.09 1.53
N ILE A 72 -9.34 0.86 2.54
CA ILE A 72 -9.95 -0.45 2.75
C ILE A 72 -10.84 -0.82 1.55
N ILE A 73 -11.64 0.12 1.05
CA ILE A 73 -12.49 -0.10 -0.12
C ILE A 73 -11.63 -0.39 -1.37
N ALA A 74 -10.56 0.35 -1.59
CA ALA A 74 -9.63 0.13 -2.70
C ALA A 74 -9.02 -1.28 -2.68
N ILE A 75 -8.58 -1.75 -1.51
CA ILE A 75 -8.07 -3.12 -1.36
C ILE A 75 -9.19 -4.16 -1.55
N LEU A 76 -10.39 -3.93 -1.02
CA LEU A 76 -11.51 -4.86 -1.22
C LEU A 76 -11.89 -5.00 -2.70
N ILE A 77 -11.83 -3.90 -3.46
CA ILE A 77 -11.99 -3.92 -4.91
C ILE A 77 -10.93 -4.83 -5.55
N VAL A 78 -9.66 -4.64 -5.22
CA VAL A 78 -8.56 -5.49 -5.71
C VAL A 78 -8.79 -6.98 -5.37
N VAL A 79 -9.14 -7.30 -4.13
CA VAL A 79 -9.42 -8.69 -3.71
C VAL A 79 -10.62 -9.26 -4.47
N SER A 80 -11.69 -8.48 -4.65
CA SER A 80 -12.86 -8.90 -5.43
C SER A 80 -12.53 -9.15 -6.89
N SER A 81 -11.65 -8.35 -7.50
CA SER A 81 -11.17 -8.59 -8.87
C SER A 81 -10.37 -9.88 -8.99
N VAL A 82 -9.50 -10.16 -8.02
CA VAL A 82 -8.72 -11.42 -7.97
C VAL A 82 -9.64 -12.63 -7.88
N ILE A 83 -10.65 -12.58 -7.00
CA ILE A 83 -11.68 -13.62 -6.91
C ILE A 83 -12.44 -13.75 -8.23
N GLY A 84 -12.76 -12.61 -8.87
CA GLY A 84 -13.38 -12.56 -10.19
C GLY A 84 -12.56 -13.32 -11.24
N TYR A 85 -11.27 -13.00 -11.39
CA TYR A 85 -10.38 -13.67 -12.35
C TYR A 85 -10.33 -15.18 -12.13
N VAL A 86 -10.12 -15.61 -10.89
CA VAL A 86 -10.03 -17.04 -10.59
C VAL A 86 -11.39 -17.73 -10.76
N GLY A 87 -12.50 -17.04 -10.49
CA GLY A 87 -13.84 -17.49 -10.81
C GLY A 87 -14.06 -17.71 -12.30
N VAL A 88 -13.55 -16.83 -13.17
CA VAL A 88 -13.59 -17.01 -14.62
C VAL A 88 -12.91 -18.31 -15.04
N TYR A 89 -11.74 -18.60 -14.46
CA TYR A 89 -11.00 -19.82 -14.74
C TYR A 89 -11.77 -21.09 -14.36
N TYR A 90 -12.33 -21.15 -13.14
CA TYR A 90 -13.04 -22.35 -12.68
C TYR A 90 -14.40 -22.57 -13.37
N LEU A 91 -15.10 -21.50 -13.72
CA LEU A 91 -16.43 -21.58 -14.32
C LEU A 91 -16.41 -21.89 -15.83
N ASN A 92 -15.23 -21.90 -16.49
CA ASN A 92 -15.07 -22.18 -17.92
C ASN A 92 -16.11 -21.44 -18.80
N ILE A 93 -16.38 -20.16 -18.50
CA ILE A 93 -17.47 -19.40 -19.14
C ILE A 93 -17.11 -19.08 -20.61
N PRO A 94 -17.93 -19.48 -21.59
CA PRO A 94 -17.73 -19.09 -23.00
C PRO A 94 -17.89 -17.57 -23.19
N HIS A 95 -17.10 -16.97 -24.09
CA HIS A 95 -16.97 -15.50 -24.32
C HIS A 95 -16.23 -14.72 -23.22
N MET A 96 -15.13 -15.28 -22.73
CA MET A 96 -14.25 -14.80 -21.65
C MET A 96 -13.77 -13.33 -21.75
N THR A 97 -13.62 -12.77 -22.96
CA THR A 97 -12.93 -11.49 -23.16
C THR A 97 -13.66 -10.30 -22.51
N TRP A 98 -14.98 -10.19 -22.67
CA TRP A 98 -15.74 -9.06 -22.11
C TRP A 98 -15.80 -9.07 -20.58
N LEU A 99 -15.88 -10.27 -19.99
CA LEU A 99 -15.86 -10.44 -18.55
C LEU A 99 -14.49 -10.07 -17.97
N ILE A 100 -13.41 -10.52 -18.61
CA ILE A 100 -12.03 -10.16 -18.25
C ILE A 100 -11.84 -8.65 -18.33
N ILE A 101 -12.29 -8.01 -19.42
CA ILE A 101 -12.26 -6.54 -19.56
C ILE A 101 -12.98 -5.86 -18.40
N GLY A 102 -14.20 -6.31 -18.06
CA GLY A 102 -14.96 -5.78 -16.94
C GLY A 102 -14.23 -5.91 -15.60
N ILE A 103 -13.62 -7.07 -15.33
CA ILE A 103 -12.83 -7.30 -14.12
C ILE A 103 -11.56 -6.44 -14.12
N THR A 104 -10.91 -6.24 -15.27
CA THR A 104 -9.74 -5.36 -15.43
C THR A 104 -10.10 -3.90 -15.14
N ILE A 105 -11.24 -3.42 -15.63
CA ILE A 105 -11.74 -2.08 -15.32
C ILE A 105 -11.98 -1.95 -13.81
N TRP A 106 -12.67 -2.92 -13.20
CA TRP A 106 -12.91 -2.93 -11.76
C TRP A 106 -11.60 -2.96 -10.96
N PHE A 107 -10.62 -3.75 -11.39
CA PHE A 107 -9.30 -3.81 -10.78
C PHE A 107 -8.57 -2.46 -10.88
N GLY A 108 -8.55 -1.84 -12.06
CA GLY A 108 -7.95 -0.52 -12.28
C GLY A 108 -8.60 0.58 -11.42
N LEU A 109 -9.89 0.46 -11.13
CA LEU A 109 -10.56 1.34 -10.17
C LEU A 109 -10.04 1.12 -8.73
N GLY A 110 -9.69 -0.09 -8.32
CA GLY A 110 -9.11 -0.34 -7.00
C GLY A 110 -7.67 0.16 -6.87
N THR A 111 -6.82 -0.10 -7.87
CA THR A 111 -5.38 0.21 -7.81
C THR A 111 -5.09 1.71 -7.72
N GLY A 112 -5.97 2.58 -8.24
CA GLY A 112 -5.83 4.04 -8.09
C GLY A 112 -5.79 4.48 -6.64
N GLY A 113 -6.69 3.93 -5.80
CA GLY A 113 -6.72 4.22 -4.36
C GLY A 113 -5.54 3.61 -3.61
N VAL A 114 -5.15 2.38 -3.96
CA VAL A 114 -4.00 1.68 -3.35
C VAL A 114 -2.70 2.44 -3.62
N TYR A 115 -2.56 3.01 -4.82
CA TYR A 115 -1.38 3.80 -5.19
C TYR A 115 -1.39 5.17 -4.48
N TYR A 116 -2.48 5.93 -4.60
CA TYR A 116 -2.54 7.32 -4.13
C TYR A 116 -2.40 7.48 -2.61
N ILE A 117 -3.09 6.64 -1.83
CA ILE A 117 -3.28 6.89 -0.40
C ILE A 117 -1.97 6.81 0.39
N PRO A 118 -1.10 5.79 0.21
CA PRO A 118 0.19 5.76 0.89
C PRO A 118 1.06 6.98 0.54
N TRP A 119 1.14 7.37 -0.73
CA TRP A 119 1.91 8.56 -1.11
C TRP A 119 1.36 9.85 -0.52
N SER A 120 0.03 9.97 -0.38
CA SER A 120 -0.59 11.12 0.27
C SER A 120 -0.32 11.14 1.79
N VAL A 121 -0.41 9.98 2.45
CA VAL A 121 -0.16 9.87 3.90
C VAL A 121 1.31 10.09 4.24
N TYR A 122 2.22 9.73 3.34
CA TYR A 122 3.66 9.96 3.47
C TYR A 122 4.00 11.43 3.74
N VAL A 123 3.32 12.37 3.08
CA VAL A 123 3.57 13.82 3.26
C VAL A 123 3.37 14.24 4.72
N PHE A 124 2.37 13.67 5.40
CA PHE A 124 2.09 13.97 6.80
C PHE A 124 3.07 13.31 7.78
N LEU A 125 3.78 12.26 7.38
CA LEU A 125 4.78 11.62 8.25
C LEU A 125 5.97 12.53 8.52
N ALA A 126 6.37 13.33 7.54
CA ALA A 126 7.41 14.34 7.69
C ALA A 126 7.05 15.35 8.79
N ASP A 127 5.81 15.84 8.79
CA ASP A 127 5.33 16.79 9.80
C ASP A 127 5.30 16.15 11.21
N VAL A 128 4.86 14.88 11.30
CA VAL A 128 4.86 14.14 12.57
C VAL A 128 6.29 13.89 13.08
N ASP A 129 7.26 13.70 12.18
CA ASP A 129 8.67 13.61 12.58
C ASP A 129 9.25 14.96 13.00
N GLU A 130 8.82 16.07 12.37
CA GLU A 130 9.16 17.42 12.80
C GLU A 130 8.66 17.68 14.23
N VAL A 131 7.46 17.21 14.59
CA VAL A 131 6.96 17.25 15.98
C VAL A 131 7.89 16.50 16.93
N LEU A 132 8.41 15.35 16.54
CA LEU A 132 9.26 14.56 17.42
C LEU A 132 10.66 15.16 17.55
N THR A 133 11.30 15.46 16.42
CA THR A 133 12.74 15.77 16.34
C THR A 133 13.06 17.25 16.22
N GLY A 134 12.06 18.11 15.93
CA GLY A 134 12.24 19.52 15.65
C GLY A 134 12.93 19.84 14.33
N ARG A 135 13.13 18.84 13.45
CA ARG A 135 13.81 18.99 12.15
C ARG A 135 13.00 18.35 11.03
N ARG A 136 13.08 18.91 9.83
CA ARG A 136 12.52 18.29 8.62
C ARG A 136 13.49 17.27 8.04
N ARG A 137 13.11 15.98 8.08
CA ARG A 137 13.92 14.83 7.60
C ARG A 137 13.22 14.06 6.49
N GLU A 138 12.53 14.75 5.60
CA GLU A 138 11.68 14.16 4.55
C GLU A 138 12.46 13.18 3.67
N GLY A 139 13.67 13.55 3.26
CA GLY A 139 14.53 12.72 2.39
C GLY A 139 14.89 11.35 2.99
N LEU A 140 15.08 11.25 4.31
CA LEU A 140 15.39 9.98 4.97
C LEU A 140 14.20 9.02 4.90
N TYR A 141 12.99 9.53 5.11
CA TYR A 141 11.77 8.73 5.04
C TYR A 141 11.40 8.36 3.60
N ALA A 142 11.55 9.28 2.64
CA ALA A 142 11.38 8.98 1.22
C ALA A 142 12.34 7.87 0.77
N GLY A 143 13.64 8.01 1.09
CA GLY A 143 14.66 7.03 0.75
C GLY A 143 14.36 5.66 1.33
N ALA A 144 14.00 5.59 2.62
CA ALA A 144 13.64 4.35 3.30
C ALA A 144 12.39 3.69 2.68
N MET A 145 11.35 4.47 2.39
CA MET A 145 10.10 3.99 1.78
C MET A 145 10.35 3.38 0.39
N VAL A 146 11.05 4.11 -0.49
CA VAL A 146 11.35 3.65 -1.86
C VAL A 146 12.27 2.43 -1.84
N MET A 147 13.30 2.42 -1.00
CA MET A 147 14.21 1.27 -0.87
C MET A 147 13.46 0.03 -0.38
N ALA A 148 12.65 0.17 0.66
CA ALA A 148 11.83 -0.93 1.16
C ALA A 148 10.82 -1.42 0.10
N GLY A 149 10.24 -0.50 -0.69
CA GLY A 149 9.37 -0.85 -1.81
C GLY A 149 10.09 -1.67 -2.88
N LYS A 150 11.31 -1.28 -3.29
CA LYS A 150 12.12 -2.04 -4.25
C LYS A 150 12.46 -3.44 -3.73
N LEU A 151 12.85 -3.56 -2.46
CA LEU A 151 13.13 -4.84 -1.82
C LEU A 151 11.88 -5.73 -1.78
N MET A 152 10.72 -5.16 -1.44
CA MET A 152 9.46 -5.89 -1.43
C MET A 152 9.09 -6.38 -2.83
N ARG A 153 9.20 -5.53 -3.86
CA ARG A 153 8.96 -5.93 -5.26
C ARG A 153 9.88 -7.07 -5.70
N ALA A 154 11.17 -6.99 -5.39
CA ALA A 154 12.12 -8.04 -5.69
C ALA A 154 11.78 -9.36 -4.97
N THR A 155 11.43 -9.26 -3.67
CA THR A 155 11.05 -10.41 -2.85
C THR A 155 9.79 -11.09 -3.41
N VAL A 156 8.78 -10.31 -3.77
CA VAL A 156 7.51 -10.80 -4.34
C VAL A 156 7.75 -11.56 -5.65
N VAL A 157 8.53 -11.00 -6.57
CA VAL A 157 8.86 -11.65 -7.85
C VAL A 157 9.71 -12.90 -7.65
N PHE A 158 10.68 -12.84 -6.73
CA PHE A 158 11.51 -13.99 -6.38
C PHE A 158 10.67 -15.13 -5.80
N CYS A 159 9.82 -14.84 -4.81
CA CYS A 159 8.93 -15.84 -4.20
C CYS A 159 7.98 -16.45 -5.24
N LEU A 160 7.41 -15.64 -6.14
CA LEU A 160 6.61 -16.14 -7.25
C LEU A 160 7.42 -17.14 -8.10
N GLY A 161 8.64 -16.79 -8.50
CA GLY A 161 9.51 -17.67 -9.29
C GLY A 161 9.82 -18.99 -8.59
N VAL A 162 10.13 -18.97 -7.28
CA VAL A 162 10.36 -20.17 -6.48
C VAL A 162 9.11 -21.04 -6.42
N VAL A 163 7.94 -20.45 -6.15
CA VAL A 163 6.68 -21.21 -6.11
C VAL A 163 6.38 -21.84 -7.47
N LEU A 164 6.52 -21.11 -8.57
CA LEU A 164 6.29 -21.68 -9.90
C LEU A 164 7.27 -22.83 -10.20
N SER A 165 8.55 -22.67 -9.89
CA SER A 165 9.56 -23.70 -10.10
C SER A 165 9.28 -24.97 -9.28
N LEU A 166 8.87 -24.84 -8.01
CA LEU A 166 8.54 -25.98 -7.15
C LEU A 166 7.34 -26.79 -7.66
N PHE A 167 6.39 -26.13 -8.31
CA PHE A 167 5.20 -26.78 -8.88
C PHE A 167 5.41 -27.26 -10.33
N GLY A 168 6.66 -27.23 -10.82
CA GLY A 168 7.05 -27.78 -12.12
C GLY A 168 6.72 -26.87 -13.30
N PHE A 169 6.67 -25.55 -13.10
CA PHE A 169 6.52 -24.60 -14.19
C PHE A 169 7.75 -24.67 -15.13
N GLU A 170 7.51 -24.91 -16.41
CA GLU A 170 8.57 -25.02 -17.42
C GLU A 170 8.44 -23.90 -18.46
N SER A 171 9.48 -23.09 -18.61
CA SER A 171 9.45 -21.99 -19.57
C SER A 171 9.60 -22.49 -21.00
N GLY A 172 8.66 -22.13 -21.88
CA GLY A 172 8.76 -22.40 -23.32
C GLY A 172 7.79 -23.45 -23.85
N ILE A 173 7.11 -24.19 -22.97
CA ILE A 173 6.03 -25.10 -23.37
C ILE A 173 4.68 -24.37 -23.47
N HIS A 174 3.86 -24.77 -24.44
CA HIS A 174 2.53 -24.19 -24.64
C HIS A 174 1.50 -24.67 -23.62
N HIS A 175 1.67 -25.86 -23.04
CA HIS A 175 0.75 -26.44 -22.06
C HIS A 175 1.52 -26.79 -20.79
N GLN A 176 1.13 -26.17 -19.68
CA GLN A 176 1.76 -26.38 -18.38
C GLN A 176 1.12 -27.57 -17.65
N PRO A 177 1.85 -28.24 -16.74
CA PRO A 177 1.25 -29.25 -15.88
C PRO A 177 0.17 -28.61 -14.99
N ALA A 178 -0.89 -29.37 -14.69
CA ALA A 178 -2.00 -28.91 -13.85
C ALA A 178 -1.53 -28.38 -12.47
N SER A 179 -0.44 -28.94 -11.94
CA SER A 179 0.21 -28.46 -10.71
C SER A 179 0.64 -26.99 -10.80
N ALA A 180 1.28 -26.60 -11.91
CA ALA A 180 1.77 -25.23 -12.13
C ALA A 180 0.61 -24.24 -12.35
N VAL A 181 -0.43 -24.65 -13.08
CA VAL A 181 -1.66 -23.86 -13.28
C VAL A 181 -2.38 -23.60 -11.94
N ASN A 182 -2.48 -24.63 -11.10
CA ASN A 182 -3.04 -24.51 -9.76
C ASN A 182 -2.17 -23.64 -8.84
N ALA A 183 -0.84 -23.68 -8.98
CA ALA A 183 0.06 -22.80 -8.25
C ALA A 183 -0.18 -21.32 -8.61
N ILE A 184 -0.35 -20.99 -9.90
CA ILE A 184 -0.69 -19.63 -10.36
C ILE A 184 -1.99 -19.16 -9.70
N ASN A 185 -3.04 -19.99 -9.70
CA ASN A 185 -4.31 -19.68 -9.04
C ASN A 185 -4.15 -19.51 -7.52
N GLY A 186 -3.37 -20.37 -6.89
CA GLY A 186 -3.07 -20.32 -5.47
C GLY A 186 -2.32 -19.05 -5.08
N VAL A 187 -1.34 -18.62 -5.88
CA VAL A 187 -0.61 -17.36 -5.65
C VAL A 187 -1.54 -16.16 -5.83
N MET A 188 -2.43 -16.19 -6.83
CA MET A 188 -3.44 -15.14 -6.98
C MET A 188 -4.36 -15.06 -5.77
N ILE A 189 -5.00 -16.15 -5.33
CA ILE A 189 -5.89 -16.10 -4.17
C ILE A 189 -5.11 -15.86 -2.88
N PHE A 190 -4.26 -16.80 -2.48
CA PHE A 190 -3.65 -16.77 -1.15
C PHE A 190 -2.52 -15.75 -1.05
N GLY A 191 -1.74 -15.58 -2.11
CA GLY A 191 -0.65 -14.61 -2.13
C GLY A 191 -1.17 -13.17 -2.21
N VAL A 192 -1.89 -12.82 -3.27
CA VAL A 192 -2.37 -11.44 -3.48
C VAL A 192 -3.41 -11.06 -2.43
N ALA A 193 -4.45 -11.90 -2.20
CA ALA A 193 -5.47 -11.55 -1.21
C ALA A 193 -4.90 -11.59 0.22
N GLY A 194 -3.97 -12.50 0.54
CA GLY A 194 -3.30 -12.53 1.84
C GLY A 194 -2.51 -11.26 2.11
N MET A 195 -1.70 -10.80 1.16
CA MET A 195 -0.97 -9.53 1.27
C MET A 195 -1.91 -8.34 1.38
N ALA A 196 -2.98 -8.31 0.58
CA ALA A 196 -4.02 -7.29 0.63
C ALA A 196 -4.68 -7.19 2.02
N LEU A 197 -5.03 -8.34 2.63
CA LEU A 197 -5.62 -8.38 3.98
C LEU A 197 -4.64 -7.88 5.06
N ILE A 198 -3.35 -8.20 4.94
CA ILE A 198 -2.31 -7.64 5.82
C ILE A 198 -2.23 -6.12 5.63
N GLY A 199 -2.35 -5.62 4.39
CA GLY A 199 -2.44 -4.19 4.08
C GLY A 199 -3.62 -3.51 4.81
N ILE A 200 -4.80 -4.14 4.80
CA ILE A 200 -5.99 -3.67 5.55
C ILE A 200 -5.69 -3.63 7.05
N TYR A 201 -5.06 -4.67 7.60
CA TYR A 201 -4.70 -4.70 9.02
C TYR A 201 -3.83 -3.49 9.42
N PHE A 202 -2.81 -3.16 8.64
CA PHE A 202 -1.96 -2.00 8.90
C PHE A 202 -2.70 -0.66 8.71
N SER A 203 -3.60 -0.57 7.72
CA SER A 203 -4.44 0.61 7.52
C SER A 203 -5.40 0.85 8.68
N VAL A 204 -6.02 -0.21 9.22
CA VAL A 204 -6.91 -0.09 10.38
C VAL A 204 -6.17 0.36 11.63
N LYS A 205 -4.92 -0.10 11.79
CA LYS A 205 -4.02 0.27 12.90
C LYS A 205 -3.45 1.69 12.76
N MET A 206 -3.44 2.24 11.56
CA MET A 206 -3.03 3.60 11.31
C MET A 206 -4.05 4.58 11.91
N LYS A 207 -3.59 5.40 12.84
CA LYS A 207 -4.40 6.44 13.50
C LYS A 207 -4.17 7.83 12.91
N LEU A 208 -3.24 7.95 11.97
CA LEU A 208 -2.99 9.20 11.26
C LEU A 208 -4.10 9.40 10.22
N ASP A 209 -4.95 10.37 10.49
CA ASP A 209 -5.99 10.83 9.57
C ASP A 209 -5.94 12.36 9.43
N LYS A 210 -6.68 12.91 8.47
CA LYS A 210 -6.70 14.35 8.18
C LYS A 210 -7.05 15.19 9.42
N ALA A 211 -7.98 14.74 10.25
CA ALA A 211 -8.36 15.42 11.50
C ALA A 211 -7.19 15.48 12.50
N SER A 212 -6.54 14.34 12.72
CA SER A 212 -5.37 14.24 13.60
C SER A 212 -4.18 15.07 13.11
N HIS A 213 -3.97 15.13 11.78
CA HIS A 213 -2.93 15.97 11.19
C HIS A 213 -3.23 17.47 11.39
N ALA A 214 -4.48 17.89 11.20
CA ALA A 214 -4.89 19.28 11.43
C ALA A 214 -4.68 19.72 12.89
N GLU A 215 -5.01 18.86 13.86
CA GLU A 215 -4.77 19.12 15.29
C GLU A 215 -3.29 19.25 15.62
N ILE A 216 -2.44 18.38 15.06
CA ILE A 216 -0.98 18.48 15.25
C ILE A 216 -0.41 19.75 14.63
N THR A 217 -0.86 20.10 13.43
CA THR A 217 -0.35 21.27 12.71
C THR A 217 -0.70 22.54 13.48
N LYS A 218 -1.93 22.62 14.00
CA LYS A 218 -2.37 23.71 14.87
C LYS A 218 -1.52 23.80 16.14
N GLU A 219 -1.19 22.67 16.75
CA GLU A 219 -0.32 22.64 17.93
C GLU A 219 1.12 23.08 17.61
N LEU A 220 1.68 22.63 16.48
CA LEU A 220 2.99 23.07 15.98
C LEU A 220 3.03 24.58 15.78
N GLU A 221 2.00 25.16 15.16
CA GLU A 221 1.89 26.61 14.99
C GLU A 221 1.79 27.35 16.31
N ARG A 222 1.04 26.82 17.29
CA ARG A 222 0.92 27.40 18.63
C ARG A 222 2.28 27.49 19.32
N LEU A 223 3.08 26.42 19.25
CA LEU A 223 4.42 26.38 19.83
C LEU A 223 5.41 27.28 19.06
N LYS A 224 5.34 27.32 17.71
CA LYS A 224 6.15 28.22 16.88
C LYS A 224 5.86 29.70 17.18
N LYS A 225 4.62 30.04 17.58
CA LYS A 225 4.21 31.38 18.02
C LYS A 225 4.60 31.71 19.46
N GLY A 226 5.38 30.86 20.14
CA GLY A 226 5.85 31.09 21.51
C GLY A 226 4.92 30.56 22.60
N GLY A 227 3.92 29.73 22.25
CA GLY A 227 3.06 29.07 23.24
C GLY A 227 3.85 28.11 24.13
N ARG A 228 3.44 27.97 25.41
CA ARG A 228 4.08 27.05 26.35
C ARG A 228 3.60 25.61 26.13
N LYS A 229 4.49 24.64 26.33
CA LYS A 229 4.16 23.20 26.28
C LYS A 229 3.16 22.80 27.36
N GLU A 230 3.15 23.51 28.49
CA GLU A 230 2.25 23.30 29.62
C GLU A 230 0.78 23.48 29.24
N ASP A 231 0.48 24.44 28.36
CA ASP A 231 -0.88 24.77 27.91
C ASP A 231 -1.48 23.71 26.95
N ALA A 232 -0.74 22.65 26.64
CA ALA A 232 -1.22 21.59 25.75
C ALA A 232 -2.35 20.79 26.41
N THR A 233 -3.49 20.70 25.72
CA THR A 233 -4.64 19.94 26.22
C THR A 233 -4.31 18.45 26.36
N PRO A 234 -4.97 17.74 27.31
CA PRO A 234 -4.76 16.30 27.49
C PRO A 234 -5.00 15.47 26.20
N GLU A 235 -5.91 15.93 25.35
CA GLU A 235 -6.22 15.30 24.06
C GLU A 235 -5.04 15.39 23.09
N ILE A 236 -4.42 16.57 22.95
CA ILE A 236 -3.23 16.77 22.10
C ILE A 236 -2.07 15.94 22.62
N ARG A 237 -1.84 15.91 23.94
CA ARG A 237 -0.79 15.07 24.55
C ARG A 237 -0.97 13.59 24.21
N LYS A 238 -2.21 13.10 24.31
CA LYS A 238 -2.58 11.72 23.94
C LYS A 238 -2.40 11.46 22.45
N LEU A 239 -2.75 12.43 21.60
CA LEU A 239 -2.61 12.32 20.14
C LEU A 239 -1.14 12.24 19.72
N VAL A 240 -0.29 13.14 20.24
CA VAL A 240 1.16 13.13 19.99
C VAL A 240 1.76 11.79 20.40
N LYS A 241 1.45 11.29 21.60
CA LYS A 241 1.90 9.96 22.05
C LYS A 241 1.42 8.82 21.14
N GLN A 242 0.19 8.89 20.64
CA GLN A 242 -0.31 7.87 19.73
C GLN A 242 0.43 7.85 18.38
N LEU A 243 0.85 9.02 17.88
CA LEU A 243 1.44 9.16 16.56
C LEU A 243 2.97 9.03 16.57
N THR A 244 3.65 9.66 17.52
CA THR A 244 5.10 9.57 17.64
C THR A 244 5.53 8.28 18.33
N GLY A 245 4.74 7.84 19.33
CA GLY A 245 5.10 6.79 20.28
C GLY A 245 5.84 7.29 21.52
N TYR A 246 6.05 8.60 21.65
CA TYR A 246 6.78 9.25 22.74
C TYR A 246 5.87 10.14 23.58
N GLU A 247 6.22 10.37 24.84
CA GLU A 247 5.49 11.35 25.66
C GLU A 247 5.60 12.75 25.05
N TYR A 248 4.56 13.57 25.22
CA TYR A 248 4.52 14.92 24.67
C TYR A 248 5.72 15.77 25.14
N ASP A 249 6.13 15.62 26.40
CA ASP A 249 7.23 16.40 26.99
C ASP A 249 8.60 16.02 26.41
N GLN A 250 8.73 14.80 25.88
CA GLN A 250 9.90 14.30 25.16
C GLN A 250 9.90 14.74 23.69
N CYS A 251 8.79 15.29 23.17
CA CYS A 251 8.70 15.75 21.79
C CYS A 251 9.29 17.16 21.63
N PHE A 252 9.39 17.60 20.38
CA PHE A 252 9.95 18.89 19.96
C PHE A 252 11.44 19.01 20.31
N GLY A 253 12.23 17.97 20.01
CA GLY A 253 13.68 17.97 20.21
C GLY A 253 14.15 17.67 21.65
N ASN A 254 13.23 17.45 22.59
CA ASN A 254 13.54 17.03 23.97
C ASN A 254 13.83 15.53 24.09
N ASN A 255 14.40 14.91 23.06
CA ASN A 255 14.72 13.49 23.01
C ASN A 255 16.02 13.21 22.26
N ASN A 256 16.52 11.98 22.42
CA ASN A 256 17.71 11.49 21.73
C ASN A 256 17.35 10.84 20.37
N VAL A 257 16.19 11.13 19.80
CA VAL A 257 15.76 10.55 18.53
C VAL A 257 16.36 11.38 17.39
N GLY A 258 17.30 10.77 16.68
CA GLY A 258 18.00 11.43 15.59
C GLY A 258 19.18 12.31 16.03
N PHE A 259 19.57 12.27 17.31
CA PHE A 259 20.83 12.77 17.87
C PHE A 259 21.19 11.96 19.13
N LYS A 260 22.46 11.53 19.28
CA LYS A 260 23.06 11.33 20.60
C LYS A 260 23.60 12.69 21.01
N PHE A 261 23.20 13.22 22.18
CA PHE A 261 24.08 14.15 22.86
C PHE A 261 25.34 13.35 23.21
N GLU A 262 26.38 13.45 22.40
CA GLU A 262 27.72 13.32 22.97
C GLU A 262 27.82 14.49 23.93
N ASN A 263 27.68 14.19 25.22
CA ASN A 263 28.11 15.10 26.27
C ASN A 263 29.59 15.39 25.96
N LYS A 264 29.85 16.53 25.31
CA LYS A 264 31.15 17.17 25.40
C LYS A 264 31.26 17.66 26.84
N ALA A 265 31.74 16.76 27.69
CA ALA A 265 32.42 17.11 28.92
C ALA A 265 33.69 17.89 28.56
#